data_AF-A0A952KB07-F1
#
_entry.id   AF-A0A952KB07-F1
#
_cell.length_a   1.000
_cell.length_b   1.000
_cell.length_c   1.000
_cell.angle_alpha   90.00
_cell.angle_beta   90.00
_cell.angle_gamma   90.00
#
_symmetry.space_group_name_H-M   'P 1'
#
loop_
_entity.id
_entity.type
_entity.pdbx_description
1 polymer ?
#
loop_
_entity_poly.entity_id
_entity_poly.type
_entity_poly.pdbx_seq_one_letter_code
_entity_poly.pdbx_strand_id
1 'polypeptide(L)'
;MNAQKSTFPLNAWYAAAYDVEVGRTLLARTICKQKVVMFRRTDGQVAVLEDACWHRLLPLSMGTLNSDEVTCGYHGLVYNAQGRCTHMPSQETLNPSACVRAFPAVEKHRFVWIWPGDPAKADPALVPDMHWNDDADWAGDGKLITVKCDYRLVVDNLMDLTYETFVHGSSIGQRAVAEAPFVATHGDRTATVTRWMENIDAPPFWAGQIEHARGYKGKVDRWQIIKFEAPCTVNIDVGVAEAGSGAPPKDGQSGDRSKGVNGFVLNTVTP
;
A
#
# COMPACT_ATOMS: atom_id res chain seq x y z
N MET A 1 -16.04 26.22 15.36
CA MET A 1 -15.11 26.02 14.23
C MET A 1 -15.71 24.90 13.38
N ASN A 2 -16.09 25.17 12.13
CA ASN A 2 -16.62 24.13 11.25
C ASN A 2 -15.53 23.07 11.07
N ALA A 3 -15.78 21.86 11.57
CA ALA A 3 -14.94 20.71 11.27
C ALA A 3 -14.94 20.56 9.75
N GLN A 4 -13.86 20.98 9.11
CA GLN A 4 -13.69 20.86 7.68
C GLN A 4 -13.86 19.37 7.36
N LYS A 5 -14.90 19.02 6.59
CA LYS A 5 -15.22 17.64 6.24
C LYS A 5 -13.93 16.99 5.73
N SER A 6 -13.50 15.89 6.36
CA SER A 6 -12.29 15.19 5.93
C SER A 6 -12.37 14.94 4.43
N THR A 7 -11.32 15.31 3.70
CA THR A 7 -11.20 15.05 2.26
C THR A 7 -10.77 13.60 1.97
N PHE A 8 -10.52 12.80 3.00
CA PHE A 8 -10.07 11.41 2.90
C PHE A 8 -11.22 10.41 3.15
N PRO A 9 -11.34 9.34 2.34
CA PRO A 9 -12.20 8.20 2.63
C PRO A 9 -11.76 7.43 3.87
N LEU A 10 -12.17 7.87 5.07
CA LEU A 10 -11.67 7.28 6.32
C LEU A 10 -12.10 5.82 6.57
N ASN A 11 -13.25 5.39 6.03
CA ASN A 11 -13.73 4.01 6.14
C ASN A 11 -13.10 3.12 5.05
N ALA A 12 -11.78 2.96 5.13
CA ALA A 12 -10.98 2.12 4.27
C ALA A 12 -9.63 1.78 4.93
N TRP A 13 -8.97 0.73 4.44
CA TRP A 13 -7.62 0.38 4.85
C TRP A 13 -6.58 1.20 4.11
N TYR A 14 -5.59 1.69 4.85
CA TYR A 14 -4.41 2.39 4.33
C TYR A 14 -3.15 1.71 4.84
N ALA A 15 -2.15 1.46 3.99
CA ALA A 15 -0.86 0.97 4.46
C ALA A 15 -0.13 2.09 5.21
N ALA A 16 0.20 1.88 6.48
CA ALA A 16 0.83 2.88 7.34
C ALA A 16 2.37 2.75 7.39
N ALA A 17 2.88 1.53 7.22
CA ALA A 17 4.29 1.20 7.20
C ALA A 17 4.50 -0.19 6.57
N TYR A 18 5.71 -0.49 6.14
CA TYR A 18 6.15 -1.87 6.01
C TYR A 18 6.18 -2.53 7.39
N ASP A 19 5.86 -3.82 7.45
CA ASP A 19 5.88 -4.64 8.67
C ASP A 19 7.21 -4.56 9.44
N VAL A 20 8.32 -4.58 8.72
CA VAL A 20 9.69 -4.51 9.25
C VAL A 20 10.04 -3.14 9.85
N GLU A 21 9.33 -2.07 9.52
CA GLU A 21 9.52 -0.76 10.15
C GLU A 21 8.95 -0.73 11.57
N VAL A 22 7.93 -1.54 11.85
CA VAL A 22 7.22 -1.55 13.13
C VAL A 22 7.87 -2.56 14.07
N GLY A 23 8.79 -2.05 14.88
CA GLY A 23 9.47 -2.81 15.94
C GLY A 23 9.01 -2.42 17.34
N ARG A 24 9.92 -2.59 18.30
CA ARG A 24 9.74 -2.20 19.72
C ARG A 24 10.08 -0.73 20.00
N THR A 25 10.52 0.00 18.99
CA THR A 25 10.66 1.46 19.02
C THR A 25 9.36 2.09 18.53
N LEU A 26 8.89 3.12 19.22
CA LEU A 26 7.67 3.85 18.84
C LEU A 26 7.86 4.51 17.47
N LEU A 27 7.02 4.14 16.50
CA LEU A 27 7.06 4.67 15.14
C LEU A 27 5.92 5.66 14.92
N ALA A 28 6.26 6.94 14.78
CA ALA A 28 5.28 7.98 14.44
C ALA A 28 5.03 8.08 12.94
N ARG A 29 3.75 8.23 12.55
CA ARG A 29 3.32 8.58 11.20
C ARG A 29 2.13 9.55 11.24
N THR A 30 1.87 10.21 10.13
CA THR A 30 0.61 10.93 9.91
C THR A 30 -0.07 10.28 8.71
N ILE A 31 -1.31 9.81 8.92
CA ILE A 31 -2.10 9.09 7.92
C ILE A 31 -3.47 9.75 7.84
N CYS A 32 -3.91 10.19 6.67
CA CYS A 32 -5.16 10.93 6.48
C CYS A 32 -5.27 12.14 7.44
N LYS A 33 -4.16 12.86 7.66
CA LYS A 33 -3.99 13.93 8.68
C LYS A 33 -4.18 13.50 10.14
N GLN A 34 -4.29 12.21 10.45
CA GLN A 34 -4.32 11.70 11.81
C GLN A 34 -2.91 11.31 12.24
N LYS A 35 -2.45 11.86 13.37
CA LYS A 35 -1.15 11.52 13.94
C LYS A 35 -1.27 10.21 14.71
N VAL A 36 -0.44 9.24 14.39
CA VAL A 36 -0.47 7.90 14.97
C VAL A 36 0.91 7.46 15.41
N VAL A 37 0.95 6.65 16.47
CA VAL A 37 2.14 5.95 16.94
C VAL A 37 1.88 4.45 16.86
N MET A 38 2.82 3.74 16.25
CA MET A 38 2.77 2.29 16.04
C MET A 38 3.88 1.62 16.84
N PHE A 39 3.60 0.43 17.36
CA PHE A 39 4.60 -0.40 18.00
C PHE A 39 4.20 -1.88 17.94
N ARG A 40 5.21 -2.75 17.94
CA ARG A 40 5.03 -4.20 18.04
C ARG A 40 4.90 -4.59 19.50
N ARG A 41 3.90 -5.39 19.82
CA ARG A 41 3.66 -5.96 21.14
C ARG A 41 4.54 -7.20 21.35
N THR A 42 4.63 -7.66 22.59
CA THR A 42 5.42 -8.84 22.97
C THR A 42 4.86 -10.14 22.40
N ASP A 43 3.57 -10.18 22.05
CA ASP A 43 2.93 -11.28 21.32
C ASP A 43 3.14 -11.21 19.80
N GLY A 44 3.94 -10.25 19.32
CA GLY A 44 4.24 -10.05 17.90
C GLY A 44 3.22 -9.22 17.14
N GLN A 45 2.04 -8.94 17.71
CA GLN A 45 1.00 -8.14 17.05
C GLN A 45 1.34 -6.65 17.05
N VAL A 46 0.79 -5.90 16.10
CA VAL A 46 0.98 -4.43 16.04
C VAL A 46 -0.15 -3.72 16.77
N ALA A 47 0.19 -2.71 17.56
CA ALA A 47 -0.74 -1.75 18.15
C ALA A 47 -0.54 -0.37 17.51
N VAL A 48 -1.65 0.35 17.31
CA VAL A 48 -1.65 1.69 16.73
C VAL A 48 -2.53 2.60 17.58
N LEU A 49 -1.92 3.63 18.16
CA LEU A 49 -2.59 4.62 19.00
C LEU A 49 -2.53 6.00 18.37
N GLU A 50 -3.45 6.87 18.76
CA GLU A 50 -3.37 8.30 18.48
C GLU A 50 -2.12 8.88 19.15
N ASP A 51 -1.35 9.62 18.37
CA ASP A 51 -0.09 10.22 18.83
C ASP A 51 -0.33 11.55 19.54
N ALA A 52 -1.20 11.52 20.55
CA ALA A 52 -1.55 12.66 21.39
C ALA A 52 -2.02 12.17 22.76
N CYS A 53 -1.22 12.39 23.80
CA CYS A 53 -1.59 12.06 25.17
C CYS A 53 -2.88 12.78 25.58
N TRP A 54 -3.82 12.05 26.18
CA TRP A 54 -5.10 12.58 26.66
C TRP A 54 -4.95 13.82 27.56
N HIS A 55 -3.89 13.87 28.37
CA HIS A 55 -3.69 14.94 29.36
C HIS A 55 -3.38 16.30 28.71
N ARG A 56 -2.33 16.39 27.89
CA ARG A 56 -1.84 17.67 27.29
C ARG A 56 -1.35 17.55 25.85
N LEU A 57 -1.81 16.52 25.14
CA LEU A 57 -1.55 16.29 23.72
C LEU A 57 -0.07 16.12 23.33
N LEU A 58 0.83 15.89 24.29
CA LEU A 58 2.21 15.51 23.95
C LEU A 58 2.15 14.23 23.10
N PRO A 59 2.82 14.18 21.94
CA PRO A 59 2.95 12.95 21.17
C PRO A 59 3.44 11.80 22.05
N LEU A 60 2.70 10.69 22.03
CA LEU A 60 3.08 9.47 22.74
C LEU A 60 4.35 8.85 22.16
N SER A 61 4.64 9.09 20.88
CA SER A 61 5.88 8.73 20.21
C SER A 61 7.14 9.38 20.81
N MET A 62 6.99 10.48 21.57
CA MET A 62 8.08 11.08 22.36
C MET A 62 8.25 10.43 23.75
N GLY A 63 7.49 9.38 24.03
CA GLY A 63 7.54 8.60 25.25
C GLY A 63 8.46 7.38 25.16
N THR A 64 8.18 6.39 25.99
CA THR A 64 8.88 5.09 26.00
C THR A 64 7.88 3.94 25.97
N LEU A 65 8.29 2.82 25.36
CA LEU A 65 7.53 1.58 25.37
C LEU A 65 8.12 0.65 26.44
N ASN A 66 7.31 0.33 27.45
CA ASN A 66 7.67 -0.60 28.51
C ASN A 66 6.67 -1.75 28.49
N SER A 67 7.14 -2.98 28.25
CA SER A 67 6.23 -4.10 27.92
C SER A 67 5.27 -3.66 26.81
N ASP A 68 3.97 -3.93 26.88
CA ASP A 68 3.04 -3.53 25.80
C ASP A 68 2.32 -2.21 26.08
N GLU A 69 2.95 -1.34 26.87
CA GLU A 69 2.38 -0.07 27.29
C GLU A 69 3.30 1.13 26.98
N VAL A 70 2.67 2.22 26.54
CA VAL A 70 3.35 3.46 26.19
C VAL A 70 3.29 4.42 27.35
N THR A 71 4.44 4.76 27.92
CA THR A 71 4.59 5.81 28.92
C THR A 71 4.78 7.16 28.23
N CYS A 72 3.85 8.10 28.44
CA CYS A 72 3.94 9.45 27.91
C CYS A 72 5.18 10.18 28.49
N GLY A 73 6.01 10.74 27.60
CA GLY A 73 7.24 11.45 27.97
C GLY A 73 7.05 12.79 28.70
N TYR A 74 5.81 13.23 28.95
CA TYR A 74 5.56 14.47 29.68
C TYR A 74 5.36 14.23 31.19
N HIS A 75 4.25 13.58 31.54
CA HIS A 75 3.80 13.41 32.93
C HIS A 75 3.66 11.94 33.32
N GLY A 76 4.20 11.02 32.51
CA GLY A 76 4.28 9.59 32.86
C GLY A 76 2.96 8.81 32.83
N LEU A 77 1.89 9.35 32.24
CA LEU A 77 0.67 8.55 32.01
C LEU A 77 1.01 7.35 31.12
N VAL A 78 0.53 6.17 31.51
CA VAL A 78 0.78 4.92 30.78
C VAL A 78 -0.49 4.49 30.09
N TYR A 79 -0.38 4.10 28.82
CA TYR A 79 -1.49 3.65 27.98
C TYR A 79 -1.21 2.23 27.46
N ASN A 80 -2.19 1.36 27.55
CA ASN A 80 -2.12 0.04 26.93
C ASN A 80 -2.38 0.08 25.41
N ALA A 81 -2.26 -1.06 24.75
CA ALA A 81 -2.48 -1.21 23.31
C ALA A 81 -3.90 -0.86 22.83
N GLN A 82 -4.89 -0.81 23.72
CA GLN A 82 -6.27 -0.38 23.42
C GLN A 82 -6.45 1.12 23.68
N GLY A 83 -5.39 1.85 24.02
CA GLY A 83 -5.40 3.27 24.28
C GLY A 83 -5.95 3.66 25.65
N ARG A 84 -6.28 2.70 26.51
CA ARG A 84 -6.77 2.97 27.86
C ARG A 84 -5.60 3.32 28.77
N CYS A 85 -5.72 4.40 29.53
CA CYS A 85 -4.75 4.71 30.58
C CYS A 85 -4.82 3.65 31.69
N THR A 86 -3.67 3.07 32.03
CA THR A 86 -3.50 2.02 33.03
C THR A 86 -2.73 2.50 34.26
N HIS A 87 -2.01 3.63 34.15
CA HIS A 87 -1.32 4.24 35.26
C HIS A 87 -1.30 5.78 35.15
N MET A 88 -1.57 6.45 36.27
CA MET A 88 -1.45 7.90 36.43
C MET A 88 -0.58 8.20 37.64
N PRO A 89 0.59 8.84 37.46
CA PRO A 89 1.42 9.22 38.58
C PRO A 89 0.66 10.11 39.57
N SER A 90 0.89 9.88 40.86
CA SER A 90 0.28 10.64 41.97
C SER A 90 -1.24 10.52 42.10
N GLN A 91 -1.88 9.53 41.47
CA GLN A 91 -3.30 9.23 41.65
C GLN A 91 -3.53 7.75 41.97
N GLU A 92 -4.35 7.49 42.99
CA GLU A 92 -4.80 6.12 43.30
C GLU A 92 -5.92 5.67 42.35
N THR A 93 -6.70 6.61 41.83
CA THR A 93 -7.82 6.34 40.94
C THR A 93 -7.51 6.80 39.52
N LEU A 94 -7.82 5.95 38.54
CA LEU A 94 -7.67 6.28 37.13
C LEU A 94 -8.91 7.03 36.64
N ASN A 95 -8.72 8.18 35.98
CA ASN A 95 -9.84 8.84 35.31
C ASN A 95 -10.38 7.93 34.19
N PRO A 96 -11.67 7.54 34.20
CA PRO A 96 -12.22 6.63 33.20
C PRO A 96 -12.21 7.20 31.78
N SER A 97 -12.14 8.52 31.64
CA SER A 97 -12.07 9.22 30.35
C SER A 97 -10.66 9.31 29.78
N ALA A 98 -9.62 8.94 30.55
CA ALA A 98 -8.24 8.98 30.09
C ALA A 98 -7.94 7.83 29.13
N CYS A 99 -8.36 8.03 27.91
CA CYS A 99 -8.10 7.15 26.79
C CYS A 99 -7.57 7.98 25.63
N VAL A 100 -6.66 7.40 24.87
CA VAL A 100 -6.33 7.83 23.51
C VAL A 100 -7.04 6.90 22.54
N ARG A 101 -7.30 7.36 21.32
CA ARG A 101 -7.90 6.48 20.31
C ARG A 101 -6.92 5.36 19.95
N ALA A 102 -7.41 4.13 19.92
CA ALA A 102 -6.75 3.01 19.26
C ALA A 102 -7.36 2.79 17.87
N PHE A 103 -6.51 2.50 16.88
CA PHE A 103 -6.93 2.26 15.51
C PHE A 103 -6.92 0.76 15.21
N PRO A 104 -7.97 0.21 14.57
CA PRO A 104 -7.88 -1.14 14.02
C PRO A 104 -6.68 -1.23 13.07
N ALA A 105 -5.90 -2.29 13.23
CA ALA A 105 -4.71 -2.55 12.45
C ALA A 105 -4.62 -4.03 12.06
N VAL A 106 -4.09 -4.28 10.86
CA VAL A 106 -3.89 -5.63 10.31
C VAL A 106 -2.49 -5.68 9.69
N GLU A 107 -1.72 -6.72 10.01
CA GLU A 107 -0.47 -7.02 9.32
C GLU A 107 -0.76 -8.05 8.23
N LYS A 108 -0.54 -7.68 6.96
CA LYS A 108 -0.80 -8.55 5.80
C LYS A 108 -0.03 -8.04 4.58
N HIS A 109 0.49 -8.95 3.75
CA HIS A 109 1.20 -8.57 2.51
C HIS A 109 2.43 -7.68 2.77
N ARG A 110 3.15 -7.94 3.87
CA ARG A 110 4.29 -7.17 4.40
C ARG A 110 4.00 -5.70 4.74
N PHE A 111 2.73 -5.35 4.92
CA PHE A 111 2.32 -4.03 5.36
C PHE A 111 1.56 -4.10 6.69
N VAL A 112 1.72 -3.05 7.49
CA VAL A 112 0.79 -2.71 8.57
C VAL A 112 -0.28 -1.79 7.99
N TRP A 113 -1.50 -2.30 7.91
CA TRP A 113 -2.69 -1.57 7.48
C TRP A 113 -3.37 -0.92 8.68
N ILE A 114 -3.84 0.31 8.54
CA ILE A 114 -4.61 1.06 9.54
C ILE A 114 -5.99 1.43 9.00
N TRP A 115 -7.00 1.38 9.86
CA TRP A 115 -8.34 1.91 9.59
C TRP A 115 -8.59 3.23 10.34
N PRO A 116 -8.50 4.40 9.67
CA PRO A 116 -8.61 5.71 10.29
C PRO A 116 -10.07 6.16 10.54
N GLY A 117 -11.05 5.38 10.10
CA GLY A 117 -12.48 5.68 10.16
C GLY A 117 -13.20 5.07 11.35
N ASP A 118 -14.48 4.76 11.15
CA ASP A 118 -15.34 4.10 12.14
C ASP A 118 -14.83 2.66 12.39
N PRO A 119 -14.30 2.35 13.59
CA PRO A 119 -13.72 1.04 13.87
C PRO A 119 -14.73 -0.11 13.76
N ALA A 120 -16.04 0.16 13.91
CA ALA A 120 -17.08 -0.87 13.75
C ALA A 120 -17.23 -1.35 12.29
N LYS A 121 -16.64 -0.62 11.33
CA LYS A 121 -16.66 -0.95 9.90
C LYS A 121 -15.35 -1.54 9.40
N ALA A 122 -14.35 -1.67 10.27
CA ALA A 122 -13.04 -2.19 9.93
C ALA A 122 -13.11 -3.71 9.77
N ASP A 123 -13.35 -4.17 8.55
CA ASP A 123 -13.30 -5.59 8.19
C ASP A 123 -11.94 -5.94 7.57
N PRO A 124 -11.11 -6.79 8.21
CA PRO A 124 -9.84 -7.25 7.64
C PRO A 124 -9.95 -7.90 6.25
N ALA A 125 -11.11 -8.44 5.87
CA ALA A 125 -11.34 -9.01 4.55
C ALA A 125 -11.35 -7.95 3.43
N LEU A 126 -11.47 -6.67 3.79
CA LEU A 126 -11.41 -5.53 2.86
C LEU A 126 -9.99 -4.99 2.66
N VAL A 127 -8.96 -5.61 3.25
CA VAL A 127 -7.57 -5.25 2.95
C VAL A 127 -7.28 -5.62 1.49
N PRO A 128 -6.78 -4.67 0.65
CA PRO A 128 -6.48 -4.95 -0.75
C PRO A 128 -5.55 -6.15 -0.91
N ASP A 129 -5.84 -7.00 -1.90
CA ASP A 129 -4.99 -8.13 -2.21
C ASP A 129 -3.65 -7.66 -2.80
N MET A 130 -2.57 -7.95 -2.09
CA MET A 130 -1.20 -7.66 -2.50
C MET A 130 -0.29 -8.88 -2.28
N HIS A 131 -0.85 -10.10 -2.38
CA HIS A 131 -0.16 -11.35 -2.04
C HIS A 131 1.19 -11.55 -2.75
N TRP A 132 1.37 -11.00 -3.95
CA TRP A 132 2.67 -11.02 -4.64
C TRP A 132 3.83 -10.44 -3.83
N ASN A 133 3.55 -9.67 -2.78
CA ASN A 133 4.57 -9.12 -1.90
C ASN A 133 5.10 -10.13 -0.86
N ASP A 134 4.30 -11.13 -0.48
CA ASP A 134 4.62 -12.15 0.54
C ASP A 134 4.47 -13.62 0.09
N ASP A 135 4.10 -13.84 -1.17
CA ASP A 135 4.01 -15.16 -1.78
C ASP A 135 5.41 -15.73 -2.07
N ALA A 136 5.64 -17.00 -1.73
CA ALA A 136 6.92 -17.69 -1.90
C ALA A 136 7.30 -17.91 -3.38
N ASP A 137 6.31 -17.89 -4.28
CA ASP A 137 6.54 -17.99 -5.73
C ASP A 137 7.02 -16.66 -6.34
N TRP A 138 7.06 -15.58 -5.55
CA TRP A 138 7.40 -14.24 -6.00
C TRP A 138 8.61 -13.68 -5.27
N ALA A 139 9.55 -13.12 -6.03
CA ALA A 139 10.61 -12.28 -5.50
C ALA A 139 10.18 -10.81 -5.59
N GLY A 140 10.30 -10.07 -4.50
CA GLY A 140 9.90 -8.68 -4.44
C GLY A 140 10.79 -7.84 -3.54
N ASP A 141 11.00 -6.58 -3.96
CA ASP A 141 11.61 -5.53 -3.17
C ASP A 141 10.69 -4.30 -3.17
N GLY A 142 10.85 -3.43 -2.18
CA GLY A 142 10.00 -2.28 -1.98
C GLY A 142 10.65 -1.24 -1.09
N LYS A 143 10.20 0.00 -1.23
CA LYS A 143 10.62 1.10 -0.37
C LYS A 143 9.49 2.08 -0.16
N LEU A 144 9.57 2.81 0.95
CA LEU A 144 8.76 3.98 1.18
C LEU A 144 9.32 5.16 0.36
N ILE A 145 8.46 5.82 -0.42
CA ILE A 145 8.81 7.04 -1.15
C ILE A 145 7.89 8.16 -0.70
N THR A 146 8.46 9.25 -0.19
CA THR A 146 7.71 10.45 0.16
C THR A 146 7.64 11.39 -1.04
N VAL A 147 6.42 11.74 -1.46
CA VAL A 147 6.16 12.70 -2.54
C VAL A 147 5.38 13.88 -1.97
N LYS A 148 5.82 15.12 -2.22
CA LYS A 148 5.19 16.34 -1.70
C LYS A 148 4.05 16.81 -2.60
N CYS A 149 3.03 15.96 -2.78
CA CYS A 149 1.82 16.28 -3.54
C CYS A 149 0.58 15.63 -2.92
N ASP A 150 -0.60 15.95 -3.44
CA ASP A 150 -1.82 15.21 -3.10
C ASP A 150 -1.70 13.78 -3.64
N TYR A 151 -1.99 12.78 -2.80
CA TYR A 151 -1.85 11.36 -3.14
C TYR A 151 -2.60 10.97 -4.43
N ARG A 152 -3.70 11.65 -4.74
CA ARG A 152 -4.48 11.40 -5.96
C ARG A 152 -3.70 11.67 -7.23
N LEU A 153 -2.74 12.60 -7.21
CA LEU A 153 -1.89 12.86 -8.37
C LEU A 153 -0.93 11.70 -8.66
N VAL A 154 -0.52 10.96 -7.63
CA VAL A 154 0.28 9.73 -7.80
C VAL A 154 -0.63 8.59 -8.27
N VAL A 155 -1.86 8.51 -7.77
CA VAL A 155 -2.86 7.57 -8.30
C VAL A 155 -3.13 7.85 -9.78
N ASP A 156 -3.36 9.10 -10.18
CA ASP A 156 -3.55 9.52 -11.58
C ASP A 156 -2.35 9.10 -12.43
N ASN A 157 -1.13 9.33 -11.93
CA ASN A 157 0.10 8.91 -12.61
C ASN A 157 0.19 7.39 -12.78
N LEU A 158 -0.14 6.59 -11.76
CA LEU A 158 -0.08 5.13 -11.83
C LEU A 158 -1.20 4.52 -12.69
N MET A 159 -2.32 5.23 -12.85
CA MET A 159 -3.48 4.79 -13.64
C MET A 159 -3.36 5.10 -15.13
N ASP A 160 -2.39 5.92 -15.54
CA ASP A 160 -2.06 6.16 -16.94
C ASP A 160 -0.62 5.72 -17.21
N LEU A 161 -0.41 4.62 -17.93
CA LEU A 161 0.95 4.16 -18.25
C LEU A 161 1.51 4.74 -19.56
N THR A 162 0.78 5.63 -20.25
CA THR A 162 1.27 6.21 -21.52
C THR A 162 2.51 7.09 -21.33
N TYR A 163 2.72 7.66 -20.13
CA TYR A 163 3.92 8.44 -19.83
C TYR A 163 5.20 7.59 -19.87
N GLU A 164 5.13 6.26 -19.73
CA GLU A 164 6.30 5.39 -19.80
C GLU A 164 7.10 5.65 -21.08
N THR A 165 6.42 5.86 -22.22
CA THR A 165 7.04 6.17 -23.50
C THR A 165 7.98 7.37 -23.44
N PHE A 166 7.64 8.39 -22.65
CA PHE A 166 8.33 9.67 -22.64
C PHE A 166 9.27 9.83 -21.44
N VAL A 167 8.89 9.31 -20.28
CA VAL A 167 9.66 9.44 -19.02
C VAL A 167 10.59 8.25 -18.78
N HIS A 168 10.23 7.06 -19.32
CA HIS A 168 10.93 5.80 -19.10
C HIS A 168 11.44 5.16 -20.40
N GLY A 169 11.72 5.96 -21.42
CA GLY A 169 12.11 5.47 -22.75
C GLY A 169 13.42 4.66 -22.79
N SER A 170 14.28 4.77 -21.77
CA SER A 170 15.50 3.95 -21.65
C SER A 170 15.29 2.60 -20.95
N SER A 171 14.09 2.31 -20.42
CA SER A 171 13.82 1.10 -19.64
C SER A 171 12.56 0.37 -20.11
N ILE A 172 11.38 0.82 -19.69
CA ILE A 172 10.09 0.15 -19.92
C ILE A 172 9.24 0.86 -20.99
N GLY A 173 9.59 2.09 -21.36
CA GLY A 173 8.88 2.88 -22.34
C GLY A 173 9.12 2.44 -23.77
N GLN A 174 8.06 2.48 -24.58
CA GLN A 174 8.14 2.37 -26.04
C GLN A 174 6.91 3.02 -26.67
N ARG A 175 6.97 3.34 -27.97
CA ARG A 175 5.88 4.02 -28.68
C ARG A 175 4.57 3.22 -28.70
N ALA A 176 4.63 1.89 -28.77
CA ALA A 176 3.46 1.03 -28.73
C ALA A 176 2.60 1.20 -27.46
N VAL A 177 3.19 1.58 -26.32
CA VAL A 177 2.44 1.83 -25.07
C VAL A 177 1.52 3.05 -25.21
N ALA A 178 1.96 4.09 -25.90
CA ALA A 178 1.17 5.31 -26.11
C ALA A 178 0.13 5.18 -27.23
N GLU A 179 0.33 4.25 -28.17
CA GLU A 179 -0.51 4.11 -29.37
C GLU A 179 -1.52 2.97 -29.28
N ALA A 180 -1.24 1.91 -28.50
CA ALA A 180 -2.12 0.76 -28.41
C ALA A 180 -3.43 1.09 -27.67
N PRO A 181 -4.57 0.60 -28.17
CA PRO A 181 -5.85 0.77 -27.49
C PRO A 181 -5.83 0.07 -26.13
N PHE A 182 -6.65 0.56 -25.22
CA PHE A 182 -6.88 -0.06 -23.93
C PHE A 182 -8.38 -0.20 -23.67
N VAL A 183 -8.73 -1.15 -22.81
CA VAL A 183 -10.09 -1.33 -22.30
C VAL A 183 -10.09 -0.90 -20.84
N ALA A 184 -11.00 0.00 -20.49
CA ALA A 184 -11.21 0.44 -19.11
C ALA A 184 -12.57 -0.06 -18.63
N THR A 185 -12.59 -0.63 -17.42
CA THR A 185 -13.82 -0.99 -16.70
C THR A 185 -13.74 -0.47 -15.27
N HIS A 186 -14.88 -0.21 -14.64
CA HIS A 186 -14.91 0.26 -13.26
C HIS A 186 -16.14 -0.26 -12.54
N GLY A 187 -16.03 -0.34 -11.21
CA GLY A 187 -17.11 -0.57 -10.26
C GLY A 187 -17.14 0.53 -9.21
N ASP A 188 -17.83 0.29 -8.10
CA ASP A 188 -18.01 1.30 -7.04
C ASP A 188 -16.69 1.67 -6.35
N ARG A 189 -15.78 0.70 -6.21
CA ARG A 189 -14.50 0.85 -5.51
C ARG A 189 -13.29 0.45 -6.34
N THR A 190 -13.47 0.02 -7.58
CA THR A 190 -12.40 -0.56 -8.37
C THR A 190 -12.38 0.01 -9.77
N ALA A 191 -11.21 0.11 -10.38
CA ALA A 191 -11.06 0.38 -11.80
C ALA A 191 -9.98 -0.54 -12.38
N THR A 192 -10.19 -1.04 -13.59
CA THR A 192 -9.22 -1.87 -14.31
C THR A 192 -8.95 -1.28 -15.69
N VAL A 193 -7.69 -1.06 -16.03
CA VAL A 193 -7.24 -0.65 -17.36
C VAL A 193 -6.38 -1.78 -17.93
N THR A 194 -6.82 -2.36 -19.04
CA THR A 194 -6.14 -3.47 -19.71
C THR A 194 -5.65 -3.02 -21.07
N ARG A 195 -4.35 -3.17 -21.32
CA ARG A 195 -3.71 -2.94 -22.60
C ARG A 195 -2.92 -4.17 -23.02
N TRP A 196 -3.14 -4.60 -24.25
CA TRP A 196 -2.32 -5.60 -24.93
C TRP A 196 -1.65 -4.96 -26.13
N MET A 197 -0.38 -5.29 -26.33
CA MET A 197 0.44 -4.84 -27.45
C MET A 197 1.05 -6.09 -28.08
N GLU A 198 0.46 -6.52 -29.19
CA GLU A 198 0.84 -7.77 -29.87
C GLU A 198 1.94 -7.52 -30.91
N ASN A 199 2.85 -8.50 -31.05
CA ASN A 199 3.89 -8.52 -32.07
C ASN A 199 4.76 -7.23 -32.15
N ILE A 200 5.20 -6.75 -30.99
CA ILE A 200 6.06 -5.56 -30.86
C ILE A 200 7.50 -5.94 -30.53
N ASP A 201 8.43 -5.02 -30.73
CA ASP A 201 9.76 -5.17 -30.14
C ASP A 201 9.66 -4.97 -28.61
N ALA A 202 10.35 -5.81 -27.85
CA ALA A 202 10.39 -5.69 -26.40
C ALA A 202 11.17 -4.43 -26.00
N PRO A 203 10.70 -3.64 -25.02
CA PRO A 203 11.44 -2.50 -24.50
C PRO A 203 12.68 -3.00 -23.72
N PRO A 204 13.71 -2.16 -23.52
CA PRO A 204 15.02 -2.60 -23.00
C PRO A 204 14.97 -3.49 -21.76
N PHE A 205 14.17 -3.14 -20.75
CA PHE A 205 14.04 -3.94 -19.53
C PHE A 205 13.49 -5.33 -19.83
N TRP A 206 12.34 -5.42 -20.51
CA TRP A 206 11.67 -6.69 -20.79
C TRP A 206 12.44 -7.55 -21.80
N ALA A 207 13.16 -6.94 -22.75
CA ALA A 207 14.06 -7.64 -23.66
C ALA A 207 15.16 -8.36 -22.86
N GLY A 208 15.79 -7.67 -21.91
CA GLY A 208 16.78 -8.28 -21.02
C GLY A 208 16.20 -9.40 -20.13
N GLN A 209 15.00 -9.19 -19.57
CA GLN A 209 14.36 -10.20 -18.71
C GLN A 209 14.00 -11.48 -19.48
N ILE A 210 13.36 -11.36 -20.65
CA ILE A 210 12.94 -12.54 -21.43
C ILE A 210 14.13 -13.26 -22.06
N GLU A 211 15.18 -12.52 -22.46
CA GLU A 211 16.44 -13.11 -22.91
C GLU A 211 17.13 -13.88 -21.78
N HIS A 212 17.21 -13.31 -20.58
CA HIS A 212 17.81 -13.97 -19.42
C HIS A 212 17.04 -15.24 -19.01
N ALA A 213 15.72 -15.15 -18.92
CA ALA A 213 14.90 -16.26 -18.43
C ALA A 213 14.70 -17.37 -19.47
N ARG A 214 14.68 -17.04 -20.77
CA ARG A 214 14.27 -17.96 -21.84
C ARG A 214 15.23 -18.03 -23.04
N GLY A 215 16.24 -17.20 -23.12
CA GLY A 215 17.12 -17.09 -24.29
C GLY A 215 16.45 -16.50 -25.54
N TYR A 216 15.28 -15.89 -25.39
CA TYR A 216 14.48 -15.39 -26.51
C TYR A 216 14.79 -13.92 -26.84
N LYS A 217 14.97 -13.61 -28.13
CA LYS A 217 15.27 -12.25 -28.63
C LYS A 217 14.35 -11.75 -29.74
N GLY A 218 13.22 -12.43 -29.95
CA GLY A 218 12.25 -12.08 -30.99
C GLY A 218 11.24 -11.02 -30.52
N LYS A 219 10.22 -10.79 -31.35
CA LYS A 219 9.09 -9.93 -31.00
C LYS A 219 8.26 -10.55 -29.87
N VAL A 220 7.57 -9.71 -29.11
CA VAL A 220 6.79 -10.11 -27.95
C VAL A 220 5.34 -9.63 -28.03
N ASP A 221 4.48 -10.34 -27.31
CA ASP A 221 3.18 -9.85 -26.88
C ASP A 221 3.33 -9.30 -25.46
N ARG A 222 3.06 -8.01 -25.27
CA ARG A 222 3.20 -7.30 -23.99
C ARG A 222 1.82 -6.98 -23.41
N TRP A 223 1.70 -7.06 -22.09
CA TRP A 223 0.50 -6.59 -21.39
C TRP A 223 0.84 -5.58 -20.30
N GLN A 224 -0.14 -4.73 -20.04
CA GLN A 224 -0.22 -3.85 -18.88
C GLN A 224 -1.67 -3.89 -18.38
N ILE A 225 -1.87 -4.46 -17.20
CA ILE A 225 -3.18 -4.57 -16.56
C ILE A 225 -3.10 -3.88 -15.21
N ILE A 226 -3.62 -2.66 -15.18
CA ILE A 226 -3.70 -1.83 -13.98
C ILE A 226 -5.00 -2.19 -13.25
N LYS A 227 -4.92 -2.47 -11.96
CA LYS A 227 -6.05 -2.64 -11.06
C LYS A 227 -5.94 -1.63 -9.93
N PHE A 228 -6.87 -0.70 -9.89
CA PHE A 228 -7.07 0.21 -8.77
C PHE A 228 -8.13 -0.33 -7.83
N GLU A 229 -7.86 -0.22 -6.54
CA GLU A 229 -8.82 -0.35 -5.47
C GLU A 229 -8.81 0.91 -4.61
N ALA A 230 -10.00 1.50 -4.44
CA ALA A 230 -10.18 2.68 -3.64
C ALA A 230 -9.78 2.41 -2.18
N PRO A 231 -9.11 3.37 -1.52
CA PRO A 231 -8.94 4.75 -1.96
C PRO A 231 -7.64 5.00 -2.74
N CYS A 232 -6.62 4.17 -2.60
CA CYS A 232 -5.26 4.52 -3.04
C CYS A 232 -4.36 3.34 -3.38
N THR A 233 -4.90 2.14 -3.63
CA THR A 233 -4.10 0.97 -3.96
C THR A 233 -4.13 0.71 -5.45
N VAL A 234 -2.96 0.56 -6.07
CA VAL A 234 -2.78 0.27 -7.49
C VAL A 234 -1.84 -0.91 -7.64
N ASN A 235 -2.34 -2.00 -8.21
CA ASN A 235 -1.57 -3.17 -8.61
C ASN A 235 -1.48 -3.21 -10.12
N ILE A 236 -0.28 -3.38 -10.67
CA ILE A 236 -0.07 -3.41 -12.11
C ILE A 236 0.56 -4.75 -12.49
N ASP A 237 -0.22 -5.61 -13.13
CA ASP A 237 0.26 -6.84 -13.76
C ASP A 237 0.89 -6.47 -15.12
N VAL A 238 2.19 -6.70 -15.23
CA VAL A 238 2.98 -6.34 -16.39
C VAL A 238 3.85 -7.51 -16.84
N GLY A 239 4.06 -7.64 -18.14
CA GLY A 239 4.96 -8.65 -18.66
C GLY A 239 4.99 -8.72 -20.16
N VAL A 240 5.81 -9.65 -20.64
CA VAL A 240 5.99 -9.98 -22.04
C VAL A 240 6.03 -11.50 -22.23
N ALA A 241 5.53 -11.98 -23.36
CA ALA A 241 5.68 -13.35 -23.81
C ALA A 241 6.13 -13.38 -25.27
N GLU A 242 6.68 -14.50 -25.72
CA GLU A 242 7.01 -14.71 -27.14
C GLU A 242 5.80 -14.38 -28.03
N ALA A 243 5.98 -13.55 -29.08
CA ALA A 243 4.86 -13.14 -29.94
C ALA A 243 4.18 -14.34 -30.60
N GLY A 244 2.85 -14.37 -30.57
CA GLY A 244 2.06 -15.47 -31.14
C GLY A 244 2.08 -16.75 -30.29
N SER A 245 2.61 -16.71 -29.06
CA SER A 245 2.57 -17.83 -28.11
C SER A 245 1.18 -18.20 -27.61
N GLY A 246 0.21 -17.29 -27.77
CA GLY A 246 -1.14 -17.42 -27.19
C GLY A 246 -1.33 -16.62 -25.89
N ALA A 247 -0.40 -15.74 -25.52
CA ALA A 247 -0.49 -14.94 -24.30
C ALA A 247 -1.71 -13.98 -24.22
N PRO A 248 -2.10 -13.28 -25.29
CA PRO A 248 -3.32 -12.48 -25.28
C PRO A 248 -4.58 -13.36 -25.21
N PRO A 249 -5.57 -13.02 -24.38
CA PRO A 249 -6.89 -13.66 -24.39
C PRO A 249 -7.56 -13.54 -25.76
N LYS A 250 -8.22 -14.60 -26.22
CA LYS A 250 -8.96 -14.63 -27.50
C LYS A 250 -10.30 -15.34 -27.33
N ASP A 251 -11.35 -14.82 -27.96
CA ASP A 251 -12.68 -15.42 -28.02
C ASP A 251 -13.25 -15.86 -26.65
N GLY A 252 -13.01 -15.06 -25.61
CA GLY A 252 -13.47 -15.34 -24.25
C GLY A 252 -12.66 -16.39 -23.49
N GLN A 253 -11.59 -16.93 -24.08
CA GLN A 253 -10.65 -17.83 -23.42
C GLN A 253 -9.49 -17.05 -22.81
N SER A 254 -9.02 -17.50 -21.64
CA SER A 254 -7.79 -16.99 -21.03
C SER A 254 -6.60 -17.30 -21.93
N GLY A 255 -5.72 -16.31 -22.14
CA GLY A 255 -4.45 -16.54 -22.82
C GLY A 255 -3.45 -17.31 -21.96
N ASP A 256 -2.40 -17.84 -22.59
CA ASP A 256 -1.31 -18.58 -21.95
C ASP A 256 -0.01 -17.76 -21.94
N ARG A 257 0.38 -17.30 -20.75
CA ARG A 257 1.59 -16.49 -20.54
C ARG A 257 2.82 -17.31 -20.16
N SER A 258 2.74 -18.66 -20.17
CA SER A 258 3.83 -19.56 -19.76
C SER A 258 5.12 -19.41 -20.59
N LYS A 259 5.01 -18.84 -21.80
CA LYS A 259 6.14 -18.49 -22.67
C LYS A 259 6.68 -17.07 -22.44
N GLY A 260 6.48 -16.54 -21.24
CA GLY A 260 6.85 -15.16 -20.91
C GLY A 260 7.59 -15.00 -19.59
N VAL A 261 7.74 -13.73 -19.22
CA VAL A 261 8.22 -13.23 -17.94
C VAL A 261 7.29 -12.11 -17.50
N ASN A 262 7.04 -12.01 -16.19
CA ASN A 262 6.08 -11.06 -15.65
C ASN A 262 6.44 -10.57 -14.26
N GLY A 263 5.75 -9.51 -13.84
CA GLY A 263 5.92 -8.85 -12.57
C GLY A 263 4.64 -8.16 -12.14
N PHE A 264 4.54 -7.89 -10.83
CA PHE A 264 3.52 -7.01 -10.29
C PHE A 264 4.17 -5.74 -9.74
N VAL A 265 3.69 -4.58 -10.18
CA VAL A 265 4.04 -3.29 -9.56
C VAL A 265 2.97 -2.94 -8.54
N LEU A 266 3.34 -3.00 -7.26
CA LEU A 266 2.45 -2.87 -6.13
C LEU A 266 2.60 -1.48 -5.49
N ASN A 267 1.53 -0.69 -5.46
CA ASN A 267 1.55 0.66 -4.88
C ASN A 267 0.36 0.88 -3.96
N THR A 268 0.60 1.52 -2.82
CA THR A 268 -0.43 2.04 -1.91
C THR A 268 -0.03 3.46 -1.51
N VAL A 269 -0.81 4.44 -1.96
CA VAL A 269 -0.45 5.87 -1.88
C VAL A 269 -1.12 6.53 -0.68
N THR A 270 -0.55 6.31 0.51
CA THR A 270 -1.15 6.77 1.76
C THR A 270 -0.96 8.29 1.98
N PRO A 271 -2.04 9.08 2.19
CA PRO A 271 -1.98 10.53 2.38
C PRO A 271 -1.78 10.99 3.83
#